data_AF-A0A351ITK6-F1
#
_entry.id   AF-A0A351ITK6-F1
#
_cell.length_a   1.000
_cell.length_b   1.000
_cell.length_c   1.000
_cell.angle_alpha   90.00
_cell.angle_beta   90.00
_cell.angle_gamma   90.00
#
_symmetry.space_group_name_H-M   'P 1'
#
loop_
_entity.id
_entity.type
_entity.pdbx_description
1 polymer ?
#
loop_
_entity_poly.entity_id
_entity_poly.type
_entity_poly.pdbx_seq_one_letter_code
_entity_poly.pdbx_strand_id
1 'polypeptide(L)'
;LEWRGMIRYGAQMAFAYARATVPRVCLTLRKSYGGAYIVMDSRYMGNDIMLAWPSAEIAVMGAKGAVEILHRQADESERADLVAAYEERLLNPYIAAERGSVDRVIDPADTRSELAAALDVLAGKRERIPRRRHDNTPL
;
A
#
# COMPACT_ATOMS: atom_id res chain seq x y z
N LEU A 1 -21.31 -1.05 -10.69
CA LEU A 1 -20.49 -0.86 -9.47
C LEU A 1 -20.29 0.63 -9.19
N GLU A 2 -19.74 1.38 -10.15
CA GLU A 2 -19.66 2.86 -10.16
C GLU A 2 -20.96 3.55 -9.68
N TRP A 3 -22.07 3.34 -10.39
CA TRP A 3 -23.39 3.95 -10.13
C TRP A 3 -24.01 3.63 -8.76
N ARG A 4 -23.47 2.64 -8.03
CA ARG A 4 -23.93 2.29 -6.67
C ARG A 4 -23.19 3.07 -5.59
N GLY A 5 -22.32 4.02 -5.95
CA GLY A 5 -21.59 4.85 -4.99
C GLY A 5 -20.23 4.28 -4.56
N MET A 6 -19.55 3.52 -5.43
CA MET A 6 -18.25 2.90 -5.12
C MET A 6 -17.19 3.91 -4.63
N ILE A 7 -17.17 5.12 -5.20
CA ILE A 7 -16.28 6.21 -4.77
C ILE A 7 -16.52 6.53 -3.28
N ARG A 8 -17.79 6.64 -2.89
CA ARG A 8 -18.20 6.97 -1.53
C ARG A 8 -17.81 5.86 -0.55
N TYR A 9 -18.05 4.60 -0.91
CA TYR A 9 -17.70 3.45 -0.07
C TYR A 9 -16.18 3.27 0.07
N GLY A 10 -15.41 3.43 -1.02
CA GLY A 10 -13.94 3.40 -0.94
C GLY A 10 -13.39 4.51 -0.05
N ALA A 11 -13.97 5.71 -0.14
CA ALA A 11 -13.60 6.84 0.70
C ALA A 11 -13.90 6.62 2.19
N GLN A 12 -14.87 5.78 2.57
CA GLN A 12 -15.11 5.43 3.98
C GLN A 12 -13.92 4.70 4.60
N MET A 13 -13.30 3.76 3.86
CA MET A 13 -12.13 3.03 4.35
C MET A 13 -10.91 3.95 4.46
N ALA A 14 -10.67 4.79 3.45
CA ALA A 14 -9.61 5.80 3.50
C ALA A 14 -9.80 6.76 4.70
N PHE A 15 -11.04 7.21 4.93
CA PHE A 15 -11.38 8.05 6.07
C PHE A 15 -11.12 7.35 7.40
N ALA A 16 -11.53 6.09 7.53
CA ALA A 16 -11.35 5.32 8.76
C ALA A 16 -9.87 5.20 9.15
N TYR A 17 -8.99 4.85 8.19
CA TYR A 17 -7.55 4.79 8.44
C TYR A 17 -6.95 6.16 8.74
N ALA A 18 -7.24 7.17 7.91
CA ALA A 18 -6.72 8.53 8.13
C ALA A 18 -7.16 9.16 9.47
N ARG A 19 -8.21 8.62 10.11
CA ARG A 19 -8.68 9.07 11.43
C ARG A 19 -8.24 8.20 12.59
N ALA A 20 -7.73 6.99 12.33
CA ALA A 20 -7.33 6.08 13.38
C ALA A 20 -6.03 6.56 14.05
N THR A 21 -6.07 6.71 15.38
CA THR A 21 -4.92 7.10 16.21
C THR A 21 -4.32 5.93 17.00
N VAL A 22 -4.90 4.74 16.83
CA VAL A 22 -4.39 3.51 17.42
C VAL A 22 -3.04 3.12 16.79
N PRO A 23 -2.27 2.22 17.42
CA PRO A 23 -1.17 1.53 16.75
C PRO A 23 -1.64 0.88 15.45
N ARG A 24 -0.95 1.18 14.34
CA ARG A 24 -1.24 0.68 13.00
C ARG A 24 0.01 0.08 12.39
N VAL A 25 -0.04 -1.23 12.16
CA VAL A 25 1.02 -2.00 11.50
C VAL A 25 0.43 -2.63 10.25
N CYS A 26 1.00 -2.33 9.09
CA CYS A 26 0.59 -2.90 7.81
C CYS A 26 1.64 -3.89 7.31
N LEU A 27 1.20 -5.04 6.80
CA LEU A 27 2.04 -6.04 6.18
C LEU A 27 1.52 -6.36 4.77
N THR A 28 2.30 -6.01 3.74
CA THR A 28 1.99 -6.40 2.37
C THR A 28 2.52 -7.80 2.08
N LEU A 29 1.61 -8.73 1.78
CA LEU A 29 1.96 -10.13 1.50
C LEU A 29 2.34 -10.36 0.03
N ARG A 30 1.55 -9.78 -0.90
CA ARG A 30 1.72 -9.96 -2.34
C ARG A 30 1.36 -8.67 -3.09
N LYS A 31 0.27 -8.67 -3.87
CA LYS A 31 -0.10 -7.54 -4.73
C LYS A 31 -0.68 -6.38 -3.95
N SER A 32 -0.13 -5.20 -4.14
CA SER A 32 -0.65 -3.95 -3.56
C SER A 32 -0.44 -2.81 -4.55
N TYR A 33 -1.51 -2.45 -5.27
CA TYR A 33 -1.41 -1.52 -6.39
C TYR A 33 -2.26 -0.26 -6.24
N GLY A 34 -1.70 0.86 -6.70
CA GLY A 34 -2.43 2.11 -6.94
C GLY A 34 -3.24 2.59 -5.74
N GLY A 35 -4.47 3.01 -5.98
CA GLY A 35 -5.36 3.51 -4.93
C GLY A 35 -5.64 2.47 -3.83
N ALA A 36 -5.69 1.18 -4.17
CA ALA A 36 -5.93 0.11 -3.20
C ALA A 36 -4.77 0.02 -2.19
N TYR A 37 -3.51 0.12 -2.64
CA TYR A 37 -2.36 0.20 -1.74
C TYR A 37 -2.52 1.36 -0.74
N ILE A 38 -2.89 2.53 -1.23
CA ILE A 38 -3.04 3.73 -0.41
C ILE A 38 -4.07 3.52 0.70
N VAL A 39 -5.26 3.03 0.34
CA VAL A 39 -6.39 2.86 1.26
C VAL A 39 -6.29 1.64 2.17
N MET A 40 -5.42 0.68 1.85
CA MET A 40 -5.11 -0.47 2.70
C MET A 40 -3.99 -0.13 3.71
N ASP A 41 -4.16 0.99 4.39
CA ASP A 41 -3.27 1.47 5.45
C ASP A 41 -1.79 1.63 5.05
N SER A 42 -1.54 2.25 3.89
CA SER A 42 -0.17 2.58 3.48
C SER A 42 0.50 3.57 4.44
N ARG A 43 1.83 3.69 4.34
CA ARG A 43 2.61 4.74 5.01
C ARG A 43 2.09 6.15 4.76
N TYR A 44 1.60 6.42 3.55
CA TYR A 44 1.03 7.73 3.20
C TYR A 44 -0.29 8.01 3.91
N MET A 45 -0.95 6.98 4.44
CA MET A 45 -2.14 7.08 5.29
C MET A 45 -1.80 7.25 6.78
N GLY A 46 -0.50 7.33 7.11
CA GLY A 46 0.03 7.59 8.44
C GLY A 46 0.12 6.36 9.33
N ASN A 47 0.25 5.16 8.75
CA ASN A 47 0.54 3.97 9.56
C ASN A 47 1.86 4.13 10.32
N ASP A 48 2.05 3.38 11.40
CA ASP A 48 3.24 3.50 12.22
C ASP A 48 4.41 2.68 11.68
N ILE A 49 4.11 1.45 11.24
CA ILE A 49 5.09 0.50 10.70
C ILE A 49 4.53 -0.17 9.46
N MET A 50 5.31 -0.16 8.38
CA MET A 50 5.02 -0.81 7.11
C MET A 50 6.02 -1.94 6.84
N LEU A 51 5.52 -3.16 6.81
CA LEU A 51 6.28 -4.37 6.50
C LEU A 51 5.87 -4.92 5.12
N ALA A 52 6.78 -5.65 4.50
CA ALA A 52 6.49 -6.39 3.27
C ALA A 52 7.14 -7.78 3.29
N TRP A 53 6.51 -8.75 2.66
CA TRP A 53 7.17 -10.00 2.29
C TRP A 53 8.02 -9.83 1.02
N PRO A 54 8.99 -10.71 0.74
CA PRO A 54 9.78 -10.64 -0.50
C PRO A 54 8.92 -10.81 -1.76
N SER A 55 7.78 -11.50 -1.63
CA SER A 55 6.77 -11.69 -2.68
C SER A 55 5.86 -10.48 -2.91
N ALA A 56 6.05 -9.38 -2.18
CA ALA A 56 5.20 -8.22 -2.30
C ALA A 56 5.49 -7.42 -3.58
N GLU A 57 4.43 -7.05 -4.28
CA GLU A 57 4.50 -6.24 -5.49
C GLU A 57 3.80 -4.91 -5.19
N ILE A 58 4.58 -3.85 -4.97
CA ILE A 58 4.08 -2.52 -4.61
C ILE A 58 4.31 -1.57 -5.78
N ALA A 59 3.24 -1.25 -6.50
CA ALA A 59 3.34 -0.50 -7.75
C ALA A 59 2.12 0.40 -8.00
N VAL A 60 2.20 1.29 -8.98
CA VAL A 60 1.05 2.12 -9.39
C VAL A 60 -0.04 1.25 -10.04
N MET A 61 0.37 0.30 -10.87
CA MET A 61 -0.50 -0.67 -11.55
C MET A 61 0.33 -1.88 -11.99
N GLY A 62 -0.33 -2.92 -12.52
CA GLY A 62 0.35 -4.08 -13.10
C GLY A 62 1.14 -3.74 -14.36
N ALA A 63 2.18 -4.54 -14.63
CA ALA A 63 3.14 -4.29 -15.70
C ALA A 63 2.50 -4.15 -17.09
N LYS A 64 1.57 -5.03 -17.46
CA LYS A 64 0.86 -4.97 -18.74
C LYS A 64 0.17 -3.61 -18.96
N GLY A 65 -0.60 -3.16 -17.97
CA GLY A 65 -1.29 -1.86 -18.06
C GLY A 65 -0.30 -0.68 -18.08
N ALA A 66 0.79 -0.78 -17.33
CA ALA A 66 1.83 0.25 -17.34
C ALA A 66 2.52 0.36 -18.72
N VAL A 67 2.88 -0.77 -19.32
CA VAL A 67 3.51 -0.82 -20.66
C VAL A 67 2.55 -0.34 -21.73
N GLU A 68 1.27 -0.71 -21.68
CA GLU A 68 0.26 -0.20 -22.61
C GLU A 68 0.15 1.33 -22.58
N ILE A 69 0.34 1.94 -21.41
CA ILE A 69 0.27 3.40 -21.25
C ILE A 69 1.58 4.08 -21.64
N LEU A 70 2.73 3.52 -21.22
CA LEU A 70 4.06 4.11 -21.42
C LEU A 70 4.62 3.87 -22.83
N HIS A 71 4.31 2.72 -23.43
CA HIS A 71 4.82 2.26 -24.72
C HIS A 71 3.67 2.01 -25.71
N ARG A 72 2.80 3.01 -25.90
CA ARG A 72 1.61 2.91 -26.75
C ARG A 72 1.88 2.50 -28.20
N GLN A 73 3.05 2.85 -28.73
CA GLN A 73 3.46 2.61 -30.11
C GLN A 73 4.30 1.34 -30.29
N ALA A 74 4.61 0.60 -29.21
CA ALA A 74 5.37 -0.63 -29.32
C ALA A 74 4.55 -1.73 -30.01
N ASP A 75 5.23 -2.51 -30.84
CA ASP A 75 4.67 -3.66 -31.52
C ASP A 75 4.46 -4.84 -30.54
N GLU A 76 3.63 -5.82 -30.92
CA GLU A 76 3.26 -6.92 -30.01
C GLU A 76 4.47 -7.72 -29.52
N SER A 77 5.49 -7.91 -30.37
CA SER A 77 6.73 -8.60 -30.00
C SER A 77 7.53 -7.81 -28.97
N GLU A 78 7.60 -6.48 -29.10
CA GLU A 78 8.34 -5.63 -28.16
C GLU A 78 7.60 -5.49 -26.82
N ARG A 79 6.27 -5.53 -26.84
CA ARG A 79 5.45 -5.43 -25.62
C ARG A 79 5.73 -6.56 -24.64
N ALA A 80 5.92 -7.79 -25.11
CA ALA A 80 6.21 -8.91 -24.24
C ALA A 80 7.51 -8.69 -23.45
N ASP A 81 8.56 -8.24 -24.14
CA ASP A 81 9.87 -7.96 -23.53
C ASP A 81 9.78 -6.77 -22.57
N LEU A 82 9.05 -5.71 -22.94
CA LEU A 82 8.83 -4.55 -22.07
C LEU A 82 8.04 -4.90 -20.81
N VAL A 83 7.05 -5.78 -20.91
CA VAL A 83 6.30 -6.27 -19.73
C VAL A 83 7.21 -7.05 -18.82
N ALA A 84 7.97 -8.01 -19.34
CA ALA A 84 8.90 -8.80 -18.53
C ALA A 84 9.94 -7.91 -17.83
N ALA A 85 10.52 -6.94 -18.54
CA ALA A 85 11.47 -5.99 -17.98
C ALA A 85 10.83 -5.09 -16.89
N TYR A 86 9.56 -4.70 -17.07
CA TYR A 86 8.82 -3.94 -16.06
C TYR A 86 8.55 -4.80 -14.81
N GLU A 87 8.12 -6.05 -14.99
CA GLU A 87 7.86 -6.98 -13.87
C GLU A 87 9.11 -7.20 -13.03
N GLU A 88 10.23 -7.57 -13.67
CA GLU A 88 11.49 -7.81 -12.98
C GLU A 88 12.00 -6.57 -12.23
N ARG A 89 11.95 -5.41 -12.90
CA ARG A 89 12.51 -4.19 -12.35
C ARG A 89 11.63 -3.56 -11.27
N LEU A 90 10.30 -3.55 -11.45
CA LEU A 90 9.40 -2.68 -10.68
C LEU A 90 8.40 -3.43 -9.80
N LEU A 91 8.10 -4.70 -10.06
CA LEU A 91 7.16 -5.47 -9.24
C LEU A 91 7.90 -6.22 -8.12
N ASN A 92 8.48 -5.45 -7.21
CA ASN A 92 9.17 -5.94 -6.02
C ASN A 92 8.99 -4.95 -4.87
N PRO A 93 9.26 -5.35 -3.61
CA PRO A 93 9.08 -4.46 -2.47
C PRO A 93 10.27 -3.52 -2.24
N TYR A 94 11.41 -3.78 -2.87
CA TYR A 94 12.68 -3.12 -2.57
C TYR A 94 12.69 -1.65 -3.00
N ILE A 95 12.05 -1.32 -4.13
CA ILE A 95 11.90 0.09 -4.53
C ILE A 95 11.08 0.88 -3.49
N ALA A 96 10.04 0.27 -2.94
CA ALA A 96 9.25 0.91 -1.90
C ALA A 96 10.05 1.05 -0.59
N ALA A 97 10.93 0.09 -0.28
CA ALA A 97 11.83 0.15 0.86
C ALA A 97 12.90 1.24 0.71
N GLU A 98 13.55 1.34 -0.45
CA GLU A 98 14.53 2.40 -0.76
C GLU A 98 13.93 3.80 -0.63
N ARG A 99 12.64 3.94 -0.97
CA ARG A 99 11.89 5.20 -0.84
C ARG A 99 11.34 5.44 0.57
N GLY A 100 11.61 4.55 1.53
CA GLY A 100 11.11 4.63 2.90
C GLY A 100 9.60 4.46 3.03
N SER A 101 8.93 3.94 2.00
CA SER A 101 7.49 3.61 2.00
C SER A 101 7.20 2.28 2.67
N VAL A 102 8.21 1.40 2.72
CA VAL A 102 8.26 0.15 3.50
C VAL A 102 9.45 0.28 4.45
N ASP A 103 9.23 0.01 5.74
CA ASP A 103 10.29 0.04 6.75
C ASP A 103 11.20 -1.17 6.66
N ARG A 104 10.60 -2.34 6.41
CA ARG A 104 11.36 -3.60 6.31
C ARG A 104 10.70 -4.62 5.40
N VAL A 105 11.54 -5.31 4.65
CA VAL A 105 11.18 -6.58 3.99
C VAL A 105 11.57 -7.70 4.95
N ILE A 106 10.63 -8.57 5.31
CA ILE A 106 10.80 -9.61 6.33
C ILE A 106 10.59 -11.00 5.75
N ASP A 107 11.19 -12.03 6.35
CA ASP A 107 10.84 -13.41 6.03
C ASP A 107 9.39 -13.70 6.46
N PRO A 108 8.56 -14.34 5.61
CA PRO A 108 7.22 -14.76 6.00
C PRO A 108 7.14 -15.52 7.33
N ALA A 109 8.15 -16.34 7.66
CA ALA A 109 8.22 -17.10 8.91
C ALA A 109 8.34 -16.21 10.16
N ASP A 110 8.94 -15.02 10.02
CA ASP A 110 9.16 -14.08 11.12
C ASP A 110 7.98 -13.14 11.36
N THR A 111 6.91 -13.24 10.55
CA THR A 111 5.76 -12.33 10.63
C THR A 111 5.23 -12.15 12.05
N ARG A 112 5.10 -13.24 12.81
CA ARG A 112 4.55 -13.18 14.18
C ARG A 112 5.45 -12.38 15.12
N SER A 113 6.75 -12.66 15.14
CA SER A 113 7.71 -11.98 16.02
C SER A 113 7.81 -10.51 15.67
N GLU A 114 7.82 -10.18 14.38
CA GLU A 114 7.87 -8.80 13.90
C GLU A 114 6.63 -8.00 14.29
N LEU A 115 5.43 -8.56 14.10
CA LEU A 115 4.19 -7.89 14.49
C LEU A 115 4.10 -7.71 16.02
N ALA A 116 4.53 -8.70 16.81
CA ALA A 116 4.56 -8.58 18.26
C ALA A 116 5.50 -7.46 18.73
N ALA A 117 6.74 -7.46 18.24
CA ALA A 117 7.72 -6.42 18.57
C ALA A 117 7.25 -5.02 18.14
N ALA A 118 6.64 -4.90 16.96
CA ALA A 118 6.06 -3.66 16.48
C ALA A 118 4.98 -3.13 17.44
N LEU A 119 4.06 -3.99 17.88
CA LEU A 119 2.99 -3.61 18.80
C LEU A 119 3.53 -3.24 20.19
N ASP A 120 4.55 -3.95 20.69
CA ASP A 120 5.19 -3.64 21.97
C ASP A 120 5.80 -2.23 21.97
N VAL A 121 6.50 -1.85 20.89
CA VAL A 121 7.07 -0.50 20.73
C VAL A 121 5.96 0.56 20.64
N LEU A 122 4.83 0.23 20.01
CA LEU A 122 3.71 1.15 19.81
C LEU A 122 2.71 1.21 20.98
N ALA A 123 2.88 0.38 22.03
CA ALA A 123 1.98 0.36 23.18
C ALA A 123 1.83 1.73 23.87
N GLY A 124 2.88 2.55 23.82
CA GLY A 124 2.92 3.91 24.35
C GLY A 124 2.37 4.99 23.42
N LYS A 125 1.95 4.68 22.18
CA LYS A 125 1.56 5.67 21.17
C LYS A 125 0.51 6.64 21.71
N ARG A 126 0.74 7.94 21.49
CA ARG A 126 -0.19 9.03 21.78
C ARG A 126 -0.21 9.99 20.60
N GLU A 127 -1.27 9.94 19.82
CA GLU A 127 -1.47 10.81 18.67
C GLU A 127 -2.61 11.79 18.95
N ARG A 128 -2.42 13.06 18.60
CA ARG A 128 -3.42 14.12 18.79
C ARG A 128 -3.92 14.59 17.43
N ILE A 129 -5.23 14.59 17.27
CA ILE A 129 -5.90 15.13 16.08
C ILE A 129 -6.52 16.50 16.40
N PRO A 130 -6.70 17.38 15.39
CA PRO A 130 -7.38 18.65 15.58
C PRO A 130 -8.76 18.48 16.23
N ARG A 131 -9.06 19.36 17.20
CA ARG A 131 -10.32 19.33 17.94
C ARG A 131 -11.49 19.78 17.05
N ARG A 132 -12.53 18.96 16.98
CA ARG A 132 -13.79 19.21 16.28
C ARG A 132 -14.96 18.57 17.02
N ARG A 133 -16.19 19.00 16.76
CA ARG A 133 -17.40 18.41 17.38
C ARG A 133 -17.58 16.94 16.97
N HIS A 134 -17.48 16.68 15.68
CA HIS A 134 -17.49 15.36 15.07
C HIS A 134 -16.86 15.46 13.67
N ASP A 135 -16.70 14.29 13.06
CA ASP A 135 -16.21 14.12 11.69
C ASP A 135 -17.33 14.30 10.64
N ASN A 136 -16.93 14.44 9.37
CA ASN A 136 -17.83 14.41 8.21
C ASN A 136 -17.40 13.26 7.28
N THR A 137 -17.52 12.04 7.79
CA THR A 137 -17.22 10.83 7.01
C THR A 137 -18.20 10.69 5.85
N PRO A 138 -17.80 10.14 4.69
CA PRO A 138 -18.76 9.76 3.66
C PRO A 138 -19.83 8.80 4.22
N LEU A 139 -21.11 9.01 3.90
CA LEU A 139 -22.28 8.28 4.46
C LEU A 139 -23.00 7.41 3.45
#